data_AF-A0A2V7M831-F1
#
_entry.id   AF-A0A2V7M831-F1
#
_cell.length_a   1.000
_cell.length_b   1.000
_cell.length_c   1.000
_cell.angle_alpha   90.00
_cell.angle_beta   90.00
_cell.angle_gamma   90.00
#
_symmetry.space_group_name_H-M   'P 1'
#
loop_
_entity.id
_entity.type
_entity.pdbx_description
1 polymer ?
#
loop_
_entity_poly.entity_id
_entity_poly.type
_entity_poly.pdbx_seq_one_letter_code
_entity_poly.pdbx_strand_id
1 'polypeptide(L)'
;MRLPGLRRGDIVTVEHGRVVSVNGLPPVGLGERPDFAKLGAVHPSRPLRLETPQASSSRTADIQRVVDLICPLGFGQRALIVSPPKAGKTVMLQAVAEGVALNHPSAILLILLVDERPEEVSEMVDW
;
A
#
# COMPACT_ATOMS: atom_id res chain seq x y z
N MET A 1 2.16 23.57 18.85
CA MET A 1 3.07 23.85 17.72
C MET A 1 2.23 24.21 16.50
N ARG A 2 2.35 25.42 15.94
CA ARG A 2 1.56 25.84 14.75
C ARG A 2 2.50 26.10 13.59
N LEU A 3 2.77 25.08 12.79
CA LEU A 3 3.41 25.23 11.47
C LEU A 3 2.28 25.42 10.44
N PRO A 4 2.17 26.59 9.79
CA PRO A 4 1.13 26.84 8.79
C PRO A 4 1.21 25.81 7.65
N GLY A 5 0.05 25.31 7.20
CA GLY A 5 -0.02 24.37 6.07
C GLY A 5 0.05 22.88 6.43
N LEU A 6 0.24 22.52 7.72
CA LEU A 6 0.04 21.15 8.19
C LEU A 6 -1.43 20.72 8.03
N ARG A 7 -1.63 19.48 7.61
CA ARG A 7 -2.95 18.85 7.38
C ARG A 7 -3.01 17.53 8.15
N ARG A 8 -4.22 17.06 8.47
CA ARG A 8 -4.41 15.73 9.09
C ARG A 8 -3.85 14.65 8.16
N GLY A 9 -3.11 13.70 8.72
CA GLY A 9 -2.46 12.63 7.95
C GLY A 9 -1.00 12.91 7.59
N ASP A 10 -0.49 14.13 7.84
CA ASP A 10 0.93 14.43 7.69
C ASP A 10 1.78 13.61 8.67
N ILE A 11 2.82 12.95 8.15
CA ILE A 11 3.86 12.33 8.95
C ILE A 11 4.87 13.41 9.32
N VAL A 12 4.98 13.75 10.61
CA VAL A 12 5.82 14.85 11.08
C VAL A 12 6.95 14.31 11.94
N THR A 13 8.19 14.63 11.58
CA THR A 13 9.36 14.37 12.42
C THR A 13 9.68 15.64 13.21
N VAL A 14 9.87 15.50 14.52
CA VAL A 14 10.14 16.62 15.44
C VAL A 14 11.43 16.34 16.20
N GLU A 15 12.35 17.29 16.18
CA GLU A 15 13.59 17.25 16.95
C GLU A 15 13.73 18.54 17.75
N HIS A 16 14.10 18.44 19.03
CA HIS A 16 14.28 19.59 19.92
C HIS A 16 13.09 20.59 19.91
N GLY A 17 11.86 20.07 19.80
CA GLY A 17 10.64 20.87 19.75
C GLY A 17 10.42 21.64 18.44
N ARG A 18 11.16 21.32 17.37
CA ARG A 18 11.03 21.90 16.02
C ARG A 18 10.68 20.83 14.99
N VAL A 19 9.81 21.16 14.04
CA VAL A 19 9.49 20.26 12.92
C VAL A 19 10.70 20.24 12.01
N VAL A 20 11.29 19.06 11.80
CA VAL A 20 12.44 18.87 10.90
C VAL A 20 12.03 18.34 9.54
N SER A 21 10.91 17.60 9.46
CA SER A 21 10.36 17.12 8.18
C SER A 21 8.86 16.88 8.25
N VAL A 22 8.21 16.97 7.08
CA VAL A 22 6.81 16.60 6.85
C VAL A 22 6.75 15.68 5.63
N ASN A 23 6.17 14.49 5.79
CA ASN A 23 6.11 13.44 4.77
C ASN A 23 7.48 13.09 4.16
N GLY A 24 8.52 13.06 5.00
CA GLY A 24 9.91 12.78 4.60
C GLY A 24 10.63 13.91 3.88
N LEU A 25 9.99 15.08 3.69
CA LEU A 25 10.56 16.24 3.03
C LEU A 25 10.80 17.40 4.00
N PRO A 26 11.71 18.33 3.69
CA PRO A 26 11.88 19.56 4.46
C PRO A 26 10.54 20.32 4.62
N PRO A 27 10.29 20.99 5.76
CA PRO A 27 9.02 21.65 6.07
C PRO A 27 8.85 23.00 5.35
N VAL A 28 9.22 23.06 4.06
CA VAL A 28 9.17 24.24 3.20
C VAL A 28 8.07 24.03 2.14
N GLY A 29 7.34 25.08 1.76
CA GLY A 29 6.35 24.99 0.68
C GLY A 29 5.08 24.19 1.02
N LEU A 30 4.80 23.91 2.30
CA LEU A 30 3.64 23.10 2.72
C LEU A 30 2.28 23.67 2.28
N GLY A 31 2.19 24.97 2.03
CA GLY A 31 0.99 25.64 1.53
C GLY A 31 0.75 25.46 0.03
N GLU A 32 1.80 25.18 -0.75
CA GLU A 32 1.74 25.12 -2.21
C GLU A 32 1.29 23.76 -2.74
N ARG A 33 1.38 22.71 -1.90
CA ARG A 33 0.96 21.36 -2.30
C ARG A 33 -0.54 21.35 -2.63
N PRO A 34 -0.94 20.74 -3.76
CA PRO A 34 -2.34 20.67 -4.14
C PRO A 34 -3.17 19.94 -3.07
N ASP A 35 -4.45 20.23 -3.04
CA ASP A 35 -5.40 19.42 -2.28
C ASP A 35 -5.67 18.13 -3.05
N PHE A 36 -5.58 16.98 -2.37
CA PHE A 36 -5.80 15.68 -2.99
C PHE A 36 -7.18 15.61 -3.67
N ALA A 37 -8.21 16.21 -3.06
CA ALA A 37 -9.57 16.24 -3.61
C ALA A 37 -9.70 17.07 -4.90
N LYS A 38 -8.71 17.91 -5.23
CA LYS A 38 -8.68 18.73 -6.45
C LYS A 38 -7.84 18.11 -7.57
N LEU A 39 -7.17 16.98 -7.32
CA LEU A 39 -6.42 16.28 -8.35
C LEU A 39 -7.37 15.62 -9.35
N GLY A 40 -6.98 15.61 -10.63
CA GLY A 40 -7.73 14.92 -11.67
C GLY A 40 -7.63 13.40 -11.52
N ALA A 41 -8.77 12.71 -11.55
CA ALA A 41 -8.79 11.26 -11.58
C ALA A 41 -8.36 10.76 -12.97
N VAL A 42 -7.41 9.83 -13.00
CA VAL A 42 -6.92 9.19 -14.24
C VAL A 42 -6.98 7.68 -14.10
N HIS A 43 -7.14 6.99 -15.22
CA HIS A 43 -7.05 5.54 -15.24
C HIS A 43 -5.61 5.07 -15.00
N PRO A 44 -5.40 3.93 -14.33
CA PRO A 44 -4.07 3.36 -14.14
C PRO A 44 -3.39 3.09 -15.48
N SER A 45 -2.23 3.70 -15.70
CA SER A 45 -1.38 3.48 -16.88
C SER A 45 -0.08 2.76 -16.54
N ARG A 46 0.34 2.79 -15.27
CA ARG A 46 1.53 2.10 -14.79
C ARG A 46 1.14 0.75 -14.20
N PRO A 47 1.61 -0.38 -14.78
CA PRO A 47 1.33 -1.71 -14.25
C PRO A 47 1.94 -1.90 -12.86
N LEU A 48 1.26 -2.67 -12.03
CA LEU A 48 1.70 -3.14 -10.73
C LEU A 48 1.82 -4.67 -10.83
N ARG A 49 2.96 -5.12 -11.39
CA ARG A 49 3.24 -6.54 -11.59
C ARG A 49 3.51 -7.24 -10.26
N LEU A 50 2.89 -8.40 -10.07
CA LEU A 50 2.97 -9.18 -8.83
C LEU A 50 3.90 -10.38 -8.95
N GLU A 51 4.00 -11.00 -10.13
CA GLU A 51 4.88 -12.16 -10.34
C GLU A 51 6.32 -11.82 -9.95
N THR A 52 6.91 -12.67 -9.12
CA THR A 52 8.29 -12.54 -8.67
C THR A 52 8.97 -13.91 -8.55
N PRO A 53 10.26 -14.03 -8.89
CA PRO A 53 11.02 -15.25 -8.64
C PRO A 53 11.31 -15.50 -7.15
N GLN A 54 11.03 -14.54 -6.28
CA GLN A 54 11.35 -14.57 -4.84
C GLN A 54 10.14 -14.85 -3.95
N ALA A 55 9.02 -15.30 -4.52
CA ALA A 55 7.82 -15.61 -3.75
C ALA A 55 8.11 -16.63 -2.64
N SER A 56 7.59 -16.36 -1.45
CA SER A 56 7.70 -17.16 -0.22
C SER A 56 7.21 -18.60 -0.38
N SER A 57 6.26 -18.83 -1.28
CA SER A 57 5.71 -20.15 -1.55
C SER A 57 5.26 -20.31 -3.01
N SER A 58 5.18 -21.56 -3.48
CA SER A 58 4.63 -21.87 -4.80
C SER A 58 3.18 -21.40 -4.94
N ARG A 59 2.38 -21.49 -3.87
CA ARG A 59 0.99 -21.03 -3.85
C ARG A 59 0.90 -19.52 -4.06
N THR A 60 1.76 -18.75 -3.39
CA THR A 60 1.82 -17.30 -3.58
C THR A 60 2.24 -16.96 -5.02
N ALA A 61 3.28 -17.62 -5.53
CA ALA A 61 3.75 -17.43 -6.90
C ALA A 61 2.64 -17.69 -7.93
N ASP A 62 1.89 -18.78 -7.78
CA ASP A 62 0.79 -19.12 -8.68
C ASP A 62 -0.34 -18.09 -8.64
N ILE A 63 -0.72 -17.61 -7.44
CA ILE A 63 -1.73 -16.55 -7.29
C ILE A 63 -1.28 -15.27 -8.00
N GLN A 64 -0.04 -14.83 -7.75
CA GLN A 64 0.52 -13.61 -8.37
C GLN A 64 0.47 -13.68 -9.90
N ARG A 65 0.89 -14.82 -10.47
CA ARG A 65 0.89 -15.06 -11.92
C ARG A 65 -0.52 -15.07 -12.50
N VAL A 66 -1.46 -15.74 -11.83
CA VAL A 66 -2.86 -15.77 -12.28
C VAL A 66 -3.47 -14.37 -12.23
N VAL A 67 -3.18 -13.58 -11.19
CA VAL A 67 -3.65 -12.18 -11.12
C VAL A 67 -3.07 -11.35 -12.25
N ASP A 68 -1.76 -11.41 -12.49
CA ASP A 68 -1.11 -10.66 -13.57
C ASP A 68 -1.66 -11.02 -14.96
N LEU A 69 -2.09 -12.27 -15.17
CA LEU A 69 -2.67 -12.74 -16.44
C LEU A 69 -4.15 -12.40 -16.60
N ILE A 70 -4.95 -12.57 -15.56
CA ILE A 70 -6.43 -12.54 -15.65
C ILE A 70 -7.00 -11.19 -15.20
N CYS A 71 -6.40 -10.57 -14.18
CA CYS A 71 -6.87 -9.32 -13.59
C CYS A 71 -5.70 -8.39 -13.25
N PRO A 72 -4.95 -7.90 -14.27
CA PRO A 72 -3.76 -7.10 -14.05
C PRO A 72 -4.06 -5.84 -13.23
N LEU A 73 -3.20 -5.57 -12.24
CA LEU A 73 -3.31 -4.41 -11.36
C LEU A 73 -2.42 -3.26 -11.88
N GLY A 74 -2.77 -2.03 -11.50
CA GLY A 74 -2.02 -0.83 -11.83
C GLY A 74 -1.99 0.18 -10.68
N PHE A 75 -1.08 1.15 -10.76
CA PHE A 75 -1.02 2.23 -9.77
C PHE A 75 -2.25 3.13 -9.89
N GLY A 76 -2.99 3.27 -8.79
CA GLY A 76 -4.30 3.92 -8.76
C GLY A 76 -5.49 2.97 -9.01
N GLN A 77 -5.23 1.65 -9.12
CA GLN A 77 -6.28 0.66 -9.28
C GLN A 77 -7.15 0.58 -8.03
N ARG A 78 -8.46 0.44 -8.25
CA ARG A 78 -9.42 0.04 -7.23
C ARG A 78 -9.86 -1.38 -7.54
N ALA A 79 -9.55 -2.31 -6.64
CA ALA A 79 -9.85 -3.71 -6.81
C ALA A 79 -10.64 -4.22 -5.60
N LEU A 80 -11.45 -5.25 -5.82
CA LEU A 80 -12.20 -5.93 -4.79
C LEU A 80 -11.96 -7.43 -4.94
N ILE A 81 -11.53 -8.08 -3.86
CA ILE A 81 -11.46 -9.53 -3.78
C ILE A 81 -12.79 -10.00 -3.20
N VAL A 82 -13.57 -10.70 -4.00
CA VAL A 82 -14.85 -11.28 -3.57
C VAL A 82 -14.65 -12.78 -3.39
N SER A 83 -14.91 -13.28 -2.19
CA SER A 83 -14.78 -14.71 -1.90
C SER A 83 -15.75 -15.15 -0.80
N PRO A 84 -16.27 -16.39 -0.84
CA PRO A 84 -16.95 -16.99 0.30
C PRO A 84 -16.03 -17.11 1.52
N PRO A 85 -16.59 -17.30 2.73
CA PRO A 85 -15.80 -17.64 3.91
C PRO A 85 -14.90 -18.86 3.66
N LYS A 86 -13.67 -18.84 4.17
CA LYS A 86 -12.66 -19.92 4.05
C LYS A 86 -12.19 -20.24 2.62
N ALA A 87 -12.44 -19.37 1.64
CA ALA A 87 -11.98 -19.55 0.26
C ALA A 87 -10.60 -18.93 -0.04
N GLY A 88 -9.82 -18.58 0.99
CA GLY A 88 -8.43 -18.11 0.81
C GLY A 88 -8.26 -16.61 0.57
N LYS A 89 -9.22 -15.76 0.99
CA LYS A 89 -9.09 -14.28 0.95
C LYS A 89 -7.75 -13.80 1.50
N THR A 90 -7.38 -14.30 2.68
CA THR A 90 -6.17 -13.89 3.40
C THR A 90 -4.91 -14.25 2.62
N VAL A 91 -4.83 -15.47 2.09
CA VAL A 91 -3.69 -15.92 1.27
C VAL A 91 -3.58 -15.10 -0.03
N MET A 92 -4.71 -14.77 -0.66
CA MET A 92 -4.70 -13.91 -1.84
C MET A 92 -4.21 -12.49 -1.51
N LEU A 93 -4.62 -11.94 -0.37
CA LEU A 93 -4.16 -10.62 0.08
C LEU A 93 -2.66 -10.63 0.42
N GLN A 94 -2.16 -11.67 1.09
CA GLN A 94 -0.73 -11.89 1.34
C GLN A 94 0.06 -11.94 0.04
N ALA A 95 -0.41 -12.71 -0.95
CA ALA A 95 0.27 -12.83 -2.23
C ALA A 95 0.40 -11.50 -2.98
N VAL A 96 -0.64 -10.66 -2.91
CA VAL A 96 -0.61 -9.30 -3.48
C VAL A 96 0.36 -8.41 -2.68
N ALA A 97 0.30 -8.44 -1.35
CA ALA A 97 1.16 -7.63 -0.49
C ALA A 97 2.65 -7.96 -0.69
N GLU A 98 3.00 -9.24 -0.71
CA GLU A 98 4.35 -9.73 -0.97
C GLU A 98 4.83 -9.32 -2.36
N GLY A 99 4.01 -9.52 -3.40
CA GLY A 99 4.35 -9.13 -4.77
C GLY A 99 4.61 -7.62 -4.89
N VAL A 100 3.82 -6.79 -4.21
CA VAL A 100 4.04 -5.34 -4.15
C VAL A 100 5.34 -5.00 -3.42
N ALA A 101 5.58 -5.61 -2.25
CA ALA A 101 6.76 -5.32 -1.43
C ALA A 101 8.06 -5.66 -2.16
N LEU A 102 8.10 -6.80 -2.85
CA LEU A 102 9.30 -7.27 -3.56
C LEU A 102 9.52 -6.53 -4.89
N ASN A 103 8.47 -6.35 -5.70
CA ASN A 103 8.63 -5.77 -7.04
C ASN A 103 8.61 -4.24 -7.04
N HIS A 104 7.98 -3.61 -6.03
CA HIS A 104 7.79 -2.16 -5.97
C HIS A 104 8.27 -1.60 -4.61
N PRO A 105 9.55 -1.72 -4.24
CA PRO A 105 10.07 -1.30 -2.94
C PRO A 105 9.95 0.22 -2.69
N SER A 106 9.76 1.02 -3.74
CA SER A 106 9.47 2.45 -3.63
C SER A 106 8.00 2.77 -3.31
N ALA A 107 7.10 1.78 -3.39
CA ALA A 107 5.70 1.94 -3.04
C ALA A 107 5.55 1.90 -1.52
N ILE A 108 4.70 2.79 -0.99
CA ILE A 108 4.30 2.73 0.41
C ILE A 108 3.20 1.69 0.51
N LEU A 109 3.53 0.52 1.07
CA LEU A 109 2.57 -0.56 1.33
C LEU A 109 1.91 -0.36 2.70
N LEU A 110 0.59 -0.27 2.71
CA LEU A 110 -0.21 -0.17 3.93
C LEU A 110 -1.19 -1.35 3.97
N ILE A 111 -1.16 -2.11 5.06
CA ILE A 111 -2.11 -3.19 5.33
C ILE A 111 -3.00 -2.76 6.48
N LEU A 112 -4.30 -2.61 6.20
CA LEU A 112 -5.30 -2.25 7.19
C LEU A 112 -6.20 -3.46 7.45
N LEU A 113 -6.13 -4.00 8.66
CA LEU A 113 -6.98 -5.09 9.12
C LEU A 113 -8.07 -4.51 10.03
N VAL A 114 -9.34 -4.78 9.71
CA VAL A 114 -10.50 -4.27 10.45
C VAL A 114 -11.34 -5.45 10.88
N ASP A 115 -11.64 -5.54 12.17
CA ASP A 115 -12.46 -6.59 12.76
C ASP A 115 -11.99 -8.02 12.43
N GLU A 116 -10.68 -8.17 12.18
CA GLU A 116 -10.06 -9.45 11.83
C GLU A 116 -9.52 -10.15 13.07
N ARG A 117 -9.38 -11.47 13.00
CA ARG A 117 -8.93 -12.26 14.15
C ARG A 117 -7.44 -12.08 14.44
N PRO A 118 -7.01 -12.10 15.72
CA PRO A 118 -5.61 -11.89 16.10
C PRO A 118 -4.60 -12.82 15.41
N GLU A 119 -4.98 -14.08 15.20
CA GLU A 119 -4.15 -15.07 14.49
C GLU A 119 -3.91 -14.67 13.03
N GLU A 120 -4.93 -14.16 12.34
CA GLU A 120 -4.83 -13.71 10.95
C GLU A 120 -3.99 -12.43 10.83
N VAL A 121 -4.00 -11.59 11.87
CA VAL A 121 -3.11 -10.42 11.97
C VAL A 121 -1.65 -10.86 12.04
N SER A 122 -1.35 -11.86 12.87
CA SER A 122 0.01 -12.36 13.05
C SER A 122 0.55 -12.99 11.75
N GLU A 123 -0.26 -13.81 11.08
CA GLU A 123 0.08 -14.41 9.78
C GLU A 123 0.33 -13.38 8.66
N MET A 124 -0.22 -12.17 8.76
CA MET A 124 -0.01 -11.12 7.76
C MET A 124 1.28 -10.33 7.98
N VAL A 125 1.82 -10.35 9.20
CA VAL A 125 3.06 -9.66 9.58
C VAL A 125 4.27 -10.55 9.32
N ASP A 126 4.09 -11.87 9.44
CA ASP A 126 5.14 -12.87 9.28
C ASP A 126 4.92 -13.69 7.98
N TRP A 127 5.51 -13.24 6.87
CA TRP A 127 5.56 -13.97 5.59
C TRP A 127 7.00 -14.13 5.07
#